data_AF-A0A0L6HVD6-F1
#
_entry.id   AF-A0A0L6HVD6-F1
#
_cell.length_a   1.000
_cell.length_b   1.000
_cell.length_c   1.000
_cell.angle_alpha   90.00
_cell.angle_beta   90.00
_cell.angle_gamma   90.00
#
_symmetry.space_group_name_H-M   'P 1'
#
loop_
_entity.id
_entity.type
_entity.pdbx_description
1 polymer ?
#
loop_
_entity_poly.entity_id
_entity_poly.type
_entity_poly.pdbx_seq_one_letter_code
_entity_poly.pdbx_strand_id
1 'polypeptide(L)' 'MGLFQQRPEEEEKQWALPSEPLERGESEVLGSAPALDPLSIGLGAETSGDVSSIVFPVAPPAPSAVSVENREPEPEPED' A
#
# COMPACT_ATOMS: atom_id res chain seq x y z
N MET A 1 -37.46 -28.18 -9.84
CA MET A 1 -37.15 -28.31 -8.40
C MET A 1 -36.39 -27.07 -7.96
N GLY A 2 -37.08 -25.95 -7.75
CA GLY A 2 -36.49 -24.76 -7.11
C GLY A 2 -36.96 -24.77 -5.67
N LEU A 3 -36.25 -25.48 -4.79
CA LEU A 3 -36.75 -25.76 -3.44
C LEU A 3 -36.55 -24.59 -2.46
N PHE A 4 -35.87 -23.51 -2.84
CA PHE A 4 -35.61 -22.37 -1.96
C PHE A 4 -35.46 -21.08 -2.77
N GLN A 5 -36.57 -20.54 -3.29
CA GLN A 5 -36.56 -19.18 -3.85
C GLN A 5 -36.90 -18.21 -2.73
N GLN A 6 -35.95 -17.33 -2.39
CA GLN A 6 -36.07 -16.32 -1.35
C GLN A 6 -37.02 -15.22 -1.79
N ARG A 7 -37.86 -14.73 -0.87
CA ARG A 7 -38.72 -13.58 -1.15
C ARG A 7 -37.88 -12.30 -1.12
N PRO A 8 -38.17 -11.29 -1.95
CA PRO A 8 -37.44 -10.02 -1.96
C PRO A 8 -37.36 -9.36 -0.57
N GLU A 9 -38.36 -9.60 0.29
CA GLU A 9 -38.40 -9.08 1.65
C GLU A 9 -37.38 -9.73 2.63
N GLU A 10 -36.77 -10.85 2.24
CA GLU A 10 -35.88 -11.66 3.09
C GLU A 10 -34.39 -11.39 2.83
N GLU A 11 -34.05 -10.54 1.85
CA GLU A 11 -32.67 -10.30 1.37
C GLU A 11 -31.81 -9.51 2.38
N GLU A 12 -32.42 -8.61 3.15
CA GLU A 12 -31.70 -7.71 4.06
C GLU A 12 -31.22 -8.37 5.38
N LYS A 13 -31.76 -9.54 5.74
CA LYS A 13 -31.59 -10.13 7.09
C LYS A 13 -30.67 -11.34 7.18
N GLN A 14 -30.25 -11.94 6.08
CA GLN A 14 -29.61 -13.26 6.16
C GLN A 14 -28.13 -13.24 6.59
N TRP A 15 -27.46 -12.08 6.56
CA TRP A 15 -26.05 -11.93 6.94
C TRP A 15 -25.82 -10.78 7.93
N ALA A 16 -26.82 -10.47 8.76
CA ALA A 16 -26.60 -9.61 9.93
C ALA A 16 -25.76 -10.40 10.95
N LEU A 17 -24.48 -10.60 10.63
CA LEU A 17 -23.49 -11.05 11.58
C LEU A 17 -23.49 -10.03 12.72
N PRO A 18 -23.29 -10.47 13.98
CA PRO A 18 -23.02 -9.53 15.06
C PRO A 18 -21.65 -8.90 14.79
N SER A 19 -21.62 -7.88 13.92
CA SER A 19 -20.44 -7.07 13.71
C SER A 19 -20.26 -6.20 14.92
N GLU A 20 -19.02 -6.07 15.38
CA GLU A 20 -18.66 -5.07 16.36
C GLU A 20 -19.08 -3.67 15.85
N PRO A 21 -19.39 -2.73 16.76
CA PRO A 21 -19.72 -1.37 16.37
C PRO A 21 -18.62 -0.82 15.48
N LEU A 22 -19.01 -0.14 14.40
CA LEU A 22 -18.07 0.40 13.42
C LEU A 22 -17.37 1.64 14.00
N GLU A 23 -16.51 1.42 14.99
CA GLU A 23 -15.71 2.45 15.65
C GLU A 23 -14.56 2.85 14.72
N ARG A 24 -14.84 3.76 13.79
CA ARG A 24 -13.79 4.38 12.98
C ARG A 24 -13.15 5.51 13.78
N GLY A 25 -11.91 5.28 14.22
CA GLY A 25 -11.10 6.31 14.88
C GLY A 25 -10.74 7.45 13.93
N GLU A 26 -10.39 8.62 14.48
CA GLU A 26 -9.92 9.78 13.71
C GLU A 26 -8.67 9.49 12.87
N SER A 27 -7.86 8.50 13.28
CA SER A 27 -6.71 7.99 12.54
C SER A 27 -7.06 7.10 11.34
N GLU A 28 -8.26 6.55 11.30
CA GLU A 28 -8.74 5.67 10.23
C GLU A 28 -9.51 6.42 9.14
N VAL A 29 -9.90 7.67 9.41
CA VAL A 29 -10.65 8.52 8.49
C VAL A 29 -9.70 9.59 7.96
N LEU A 30 -9.45 9.57 6.65
CA LEU A 30 -8.80 10.69 5.99
C LEU A 30 -9.64 11.96 6.23
N GLY A 31 -8.96 13.04 6.60
CA GLY A 31 -9.60 14.34 6.78
C GLY A 31 -10.37 14.80 5.54
N SER A 32 -11.20 15.83 5.71
CA SER A 32 -11.94 16.43 4.59
C SER A 32 -10.98 16.79 3.45
N ALA A 33 -11.36 16.42 2.22
CA ALA A 33 -10.59 16.80 1.05
C ALA A 33 -10.53 18.33 0.97
N PRO A 34 -9.35 18.92 0.70
CA PRO A 34 -9.23 20.35 0.52
C PRO A 34 -10.14 20.79 -0.64
N ALA A 35 -10.74 21.97 -0.51
CA ALA A 35 -11.52 22.57 -1.59
C ALA A 35 -10.56 22.99 -2.72
N LEU A 36 -10.29 22.07 -3.64
CA LEU A 36 -9.46 22.32 -4.82
C LEU A 36 -10.34 22.96 -5.90
N ASP A 37 -10.00 24.17 -6.30
CA ASP A 37 -10.57 24.79 -7.51
C ASP A 37 -9.95 24.12 -8.76
N PRO A 38 -10.76 23.53 -9.66
CA PRO A 38 -10.24 22.83 -10.84
C PRO A 38 -9.44 23.75 -11.79
N LEU A 39 -9.69 25.07 -11.79
CA LEU A 39 -8.90 26.01 -12.59
C LEU A 39 -7.50 26.24 -12.00
N SER A 40 -7.33 25.97 -10.70
CA SER A 40 -6.05 26.07 -10.00
C SER A 40 -5.09 24.93 -10.35
N ILE A 41 -5.58 23.79 -10.85
CA ILE A 41 -4.77 22.60 -11.17
C ILE A 41 -3.95 22.77 -12.47
N GLY A 42 -4.23 23.78 -13.30
CA GLY A 42 -3.54 24.00 -14.58
C GLY A 42 -3.05 25.43 -14.83
N LEU A 43 -3.83 26.46 -14.49
CA LEU A 43 -3.47 27.88 -14.68
C LEU A 43 -2.99 28.53 -13.38
N GLY A 44 -3.44 28.00 -12.23
CA GLY A 44 -3.05 28.46 -10.90
C GLY A 44 -1.82 27.78 -10.32
N ALA A 45 -1.43 26.61 -10.80
CA ALA A 45 -0.35 25.82 -10.21
C ALA A 45 1.02 26.54 -10.24
N GLU A 46 1.27 27.35 -11.27
CA GLU A 46 2.47 28.18 -11.39
C GLU A 46 2.39 29.50 -10.59
N THR A 47 1.18 29.97 -10.28
CA THR A 47 0.94 31.27 -9.63
C THR A 47 0.60 31.18 -8.13
N SER A 48 0.05 30.06 -7.67
CA SER A 48 -0.36 29.81 -6.28
C SER A 48 0.73 29.18 -5.41
N GLY A 49 1.87 28.78 -5.99
CA GLY A 49 3.02 28.29 -5.20
C GLY A 49 2.83 26.91 -4.55
N ASP A 50 1.77 26.19 -4.87
CA ASP A 50 1.39 24.91 -4.24
C ASP A 50 2.13 23.67 -4.82
N VAL A 51 3.10 23.87 -5.72
CA VAL A 51 3.91 22.75 -6.25
C VAL A 51 5.08 22.48 -5.30
N SER A 52 4.85 21.60 -4.32
CA SER A 52 5.91 21.07 -3.45
C SER A 52 6.51 19.81 -4.06
N SER A 53 7.81 19.84 -4.35
CA SER A 53 8.57 18.66 -4.80
C SER A 53 9.33 18.06 -3.62
N ILE A 54 9.10 16.77 -3.34
CA ILE A 54 9.77 16.05 -2.25
C ILE A 54 10.90 15.20 -2.84
N VAL A 55 12.14 15.46 -2.41
CA VAL A 55 13.32 14.69 -2.81
C VAL A 55 13.57 13.59 -1.78
N PHE A 56 13.52 12.35 -2.20
CA PHE A 56 13.94 11.21 -1.38
C PHE A 56 15.44 10.94 -1.57
N PRO A 57 16.25 10.90 -0.50
CA PRO A 57 17.64 10.54 -0.62
C PRO A 57 17.75 9.07 -1.05
N VAL A 58 18.41 8.83 -2.18
CA VAL A 58 18.70 7.49 -2.69
C VAL A 58 19.98 6.98 -2.03
N ALA A 59 19.93 5.78 -1.45
CA ALA A 59 21.11 5.13 -0.89
C ALA A 59 22.11 4.76 -2.01
N PRO A 60 23.43 4.83 -1.75
CA PRO A 60 24.44 4.38 -2.71
C PRO A 60 24.22 2.91 -3.12
N PRO A 61 24.56 2.53 -4.36
CA PRO A 61 24.47 1.13 -4.79
C PRO A 61 25.36 0.24 -3.92
N ALA A 62 24.90 -0.98 -3.63
CA ALA A 62 25.67 -1.96 -2.88
C ALA A 62 27.00 -2.28 -3.59
N PRO A 63 28.11 -2.52 -2.86
CA PRO A 63 29.36 -2.94 -3.47
C PRO A 63 29.22 -4.30 -4.13
N SER A 64 30.00 -4.54 -5.20
CA SER A 64 30.06 -5.83 -5.89
C SER A 64 30.44 -6.94 -4.92
N ALA A 65 29.64 -8.01 -4.86
CA ALA A 65 29.99 -9.19 -4.10
C ALA A 65 31.22 -9.87 -4.72
N VAL A 66 32.21 -10.19 -3.88
CA VAL A 66 33.34 -11.03 -4.28
C VAL A 66 32.87 -12.48 -4.24
N SER A 67 32.98 -13.20 -5.36
CA SER A 67 32.74 -14.64 -5.41
C SER A 67 33.75 -15.34 -4.50
N VAL A 68 33.29 -15.88 -3.38
CA VAL A 68 34.10 -16.79 -2.56
C VAL A 68 34.00 -18.15 -3.24
N GLU A 69 35.03 -18.52 -4.01
CA GLU A 69 35.14 -19.87 -4.57
C GLU A 69 35.31 -20.87 -3.40
N ASN A 70 34.41 -21.84 -3.32
CA ASN A 70 34.47 -22.91 -2.33
C ASN A 70 35.50 -23.95 -2.80
N ARG A 71 36.79 -23.71 -2.55
CA ARG A 71 37.87 -24.65 -2.89
C ARG A 71 37.93 -25.76 -1.85
N GLU A 72 38.01 -27.01 -2.31
CA GLU A 72 38.22 -28.19 -1.46
C GLU A 72 39.65 -28.19 -0.89
N PRO A 73 39.87 -28.58 0.38
CA PRO A 73 41.20 -28.55 1.00
C PRO A 73 42.17 -29.49 0.26
N GLU A 74 43.40 -29.00 0.04
CA GLU A 74 44.48 -29.77 -0.59
C GLU A 74 44.87 -30.95 0.34
N PRO A 75 45.07 -32.17 -0.19
CA PRO A 75 45.51 -33.29 0.62
C PRO A 75 46.93 -33.04 1.16
N GLU A 76 47.14 -33.31 2.45
CA GLU A 76 48.46 -33.23 3.07
C GLU A 76 49.45 -34.22 2.43
N PRO A 77 50.74 -33.86 2.28
CA PRO A 77 51.73 -34.76 1.73
C PRO A 77 51.96 -35.95 2.67
N GLU A 78 51.82 -37.17 2.15
CA GLU A 78 52.16 -38.41 2.85
C GLU A 78 53.69 -38.56 2.91
N ASP A 79 54.27 -38.56 4.11
CA ASP A 79 55.66 -38.94 4.41
C ASP A 79 55.82 -40.47 4.53
#